data_AF-A0A354YWX2-F1
#
_entry.id   AF-A0A354YWX2-F1
#
_cell.length_a   1.000
_cell.length_b   1.000
_cell.length_c   1.000
_cell.angle_alpha   90.00
_cell.angle_beta   90.00
_cell.angle_gamma   90.00
#
_symmetry.space_group_name_H-M   'P 1'
#
loop_
_entity.id
_entity.type
_entity.pdbx_description
1 polymer ?
#
loop_
_entity_poly.entity_id
_entity_poly.type
_entity_poly.pdbx_seq_one_letter_code
_entity_poly.pdbx_strand_id
1 'polypeptide(L)'
;MIGDITVNEVELLNAYQILGPSGQKGLKDYLRYLLYKQYKREAMAAVFHNKLLHNLFHSLLHLVERDDFDLMQIEKRVKQIKELYYGIFEQVHNRFAEVIDDLDSCEVVKEFGHNSFENIDKAIRSGNHIMLRFEIIDFHQGFCRLSQKRDARNIVAV
;
A
#
# COMPACT_ATOMS: atom_id res chain seq x y z
N MET A 1 19.30 14.71 5.71
CA MET A 1 19.69 16.12 5.94
C MET A 1 18.53 16.79 6.62
N ILE A 2 18.71 17.23 7.86
CA ILE A 2 17.80 18.20 8.48
C ILE A 2 18.15 19.52 7.78
N GLY A 3 17.25 20.02 6.93
CA GLY A 3 17.38 21.36 6.35
C GLY A 3 17.29 22.42 7.44
N ASP A 4 17.57 23.68 7.09
CA ASP A 4 17.43 24.79 8.03
C ASP A 4 16.02 24.82 8.62
N ILE A 5 15.93 24.95 9.95
CA ILE A 5 14.67 25.06 10.66
C ILE A 5 13.92 26.30 10.17
N THR A 6 12.70 26.08 9.71
CA THR A 6 11.80 27.12 9.23
C THR A 6 11.18 27.89 10.40
N VAL A 7 10.72 29.12 10.14
CA VAL A 7 10.02 29.95 11.14
C VAL A 7 8.80 29.21 11.71
N ASN A 8 8.06 28.48 10.87
CA ASN A 8 6.89 27.70 11.30
C ASN A 8 7.25 26.59 12.31
N GLU A 9 8.40 25.93 12.12
CA GLU A 9 8.88 24.89 13.04
C GLU A 9 9.31 25.50 14.38
N VAL A 10 9.93 26.69 14.37
CA VAL A 10 10.25 27.44 15.59
C VAL A 10 8.98 27.85 16.34
N GLU A 11 7.98 28.36 15.63
CA GLU A 11 6.68 28.74 16.23
C GLU A 11 5.99 27.53 16.88
N LEU A 12 5.98 26.37 16.22
CA LEU A 12 5.42 25.14 16.75
C LEU A 12 6.14 24.69 18.02
N LEU A 13 7.47 24.74 18.05
CA LEU A 13 8.27 24.38 19.21
C LEU A 13 8.03 25.33 20.39
N ASN A 14 7.98 26.64 20.13
CA ASN A 14 7.70 27.64 21.16
C ASN A 14 6.30 27.43 21.75
N ALA A 15 5.28 27.20 20.92
CA ALA A 15 3.93 26.90 21.38
C ALA A 15 3.90 25.61 22.22
N TYR A 16 4.61 24.57 21.79
CA TYR A 16 4.70 23.30 22.52
C TYR A 16 5.34 23.45 23.90
N GLN A 17 6.37 24.27 24.04
CA GLN A 17 7.05 24.51 25.32
C GLN A 17 6.17 25.24 26.34
N ILE A 18 5.22 26.07 25.88
CA ILE A 18 4.28 26.78 26.76
C ILE A 18 3.15 25.84 27.25
N LEU A 19 2.83 24.78 26.51
CA LEU A 19 1.82 23.80 26.92
C LEU A 19 2.26 23.07 28.20
N GLY A 20 1.33 22.91 29.14
CA GLY A 20 1.52 21.99 30.27
C GLY A 20 1.59 20.51 29.80
N PRO A 21 2.01 19.58 30.68
CA PRO A 21 2.25 18.18 30.31
C PRO A 21 1.06 17.48 29.62
N SER A 22 -0.16 17.79 30.05
CA SER A 22 -1.38 17.25 29.43
C SER A 22 -1.58 17.77 28.00
N GLY A 23 -1.36 19.06 27.75
CA GLY A 23 -1.46 19.64 26.41
C GLY A 23 -0.36 19.13 25.48
N GLN A 24 0.86 18.97 26.00
CA GLN A 24 1.97 18.36 25.26
C GLN A 24 1.70 16.91 24.85
N LYS A 25 1.13 16.12 25.76
CA LYS A 25 0.69 14.75 25.47
C LYS A 25 -0.42 14.75 24.42
N GLY A 26 -1.45 15.58 24.59
CA GLY A 26 -2.55 15.69 23.65
C GLY A 26 -2.11 16.07 22.24
N LEU A 27 -1.17 17.01 22.10
CA LEU A 27 -0.61 17.36 20.79
C LEU A 27 0.14 16.18 20.16
N LYS A 28 0.97 15.47 20.94
CA LYS A 28 1.69 14.28 20.46
C LYS A 28 0.73 13.18 19.99
N ASP A 29 -0.30 12.90 20.77
CA ASP A 29 -1.32 11.89 20.43
C ASP A 29 -2.06 12.29 19.14
N TYR A 30 -2.40 13.57 18.99
CA TYR A 30 -3.05 14.08 17.78
C TYR A 30 -2.14 14.03 16.54
N LEU A 31 -0.86 14.40 16.68
CA LEU A 31 0.12 14.27 15.60
C LEU A 31 0.28 12.80 15.17
N ARG A 32 0.37 11.87 16.13
CA ARG A 32 0.42 10.42 15.84
C ARG A 32 -0.81 9.95 15.10
N TYR A 33 -2.00 10.39 15.51
CA TYR A 33 -3.25 10.11 14.80
C TYR A 33 -3.23 10.63 13.35
N LEU A 34 -2.79 11.87 13.13
CA LEU A 34 -2.72 12.46 11.79
C LEU A 34 -1.72 11.71 10.91
N LEU A 35 -0.53 11.40 11.43
CA LEU A 35 0.50 10.65 10.72
C LEU A 35 0.00 9.24 10.35
N TYR A 36 -0.71 8.56 11.25
CA TYR A 36 -1.28 7.24 10.95
C TYR A 36 -2.34 7.29 9.84
N LYS A 37 -3.21 8.31 9.89
CA LYS A 37 -4.21 8.55 8.83
C LYS A 37 -3.54 8.84 7.48
N GLN A 38 -2.47 9.62 7.50
CA GLN A 38 -1.68 9.93 6.31
C GLN A 38 -0.95 8.70 5.78
N TYR A 39 -0.31 7.91 6.65
CA TYR A 39 0.34 6.64 6.31
C TYR A 39 -0.61 5.72 5.54
N LYS A 40 -1.82 5.47 6.05
CA LYS A 40 -2.80 4.60 5.37
C LYS A 40 -3.12 5.10 3.97
N ARG A 41 -3.37 6.40 3.81
CA ARG A 41 -3.67 7.00 2.51
C ARG A 41 -2.50 6.86 1.55
N GLU A 42 -1.29 7.14 2.02
CA GLU A 42 -0.08 7.07 1.19
C GLU A 42 0.29 5.64 0.82
N ALA A 43 0.16 4.68 1.72
CA ALA A 43 0.39 3.26 1.43
C ALA A 43 -0.59 2.76 0.35
N MET A 44 -1.88 3.07 0.49
CA MET A 44 -2.90 2.76 -0.50
C MET A 44 -2.56 3.38 -1.86
N ALA A 45 -2.25 4.66 -1.90
CA ALA A 45 -1.96 5.37 -3.14
C ALA A 45 -0.68 4.87 -3.80
N ALA A 46 0.38 4.66 -3.02
CA ALA A 46 1.67 4.23 -3.53
C ALA A 46 1.59 2.87 -4.23
N VAL A 47 0.79 1.93 -3.69
CA VAL A 47 0.63 0.59 -4.27
C VAL A 47 -0.45 0.58 -5.36
N PHE A 48 -1.68 0.99 -5.05
CA PHE A 48 -2.82 0.81 -5.95
C PHE A 48 -2.91 1.84 -7.07
N HIS A 49 -2.18 2.95 -7.00
CA HIS A 49 -2.07 3.92 -8.10
C HIS A 49 -0.72 3.85 -8.81
N ASN A 50 0.10 2.83 -8.52
CA ASN A 50 1.38 2.64 -9.20
C ASN A 50 1.16 2.18 -10.64
N LYS A 51 1.50 3.05 -11.61
CA LYS A 51 1.35 2.74 -13.04
C LYS A 51 2.11 1.48 -13.47
N LEU A 52 3.26 1.20 -12.86
CA LEU A 52 4.08 0.06 -13.22
C LEU A 52 3.47 -1.26 -12.73
N LEU A 53 2.91 -1.28 -11.51
CA LEU A 53 2.10 -2.41 -11.05
C LEU A 53 0.87 -2.63 -11.94
N HIS A 54 0.12 -1.57 -12.28
CA HIS A 54 -1.02 -1.66 -13.22
C HIS A 54 -0.62 -2.32 -14.54
N ASN A 55 0.49 -1.89 -15.14
CA ASN A 55 0.99 -2.47 -16.38
C ASN A 55 1.40 -3.95 -16.22
N LEU A 56 2.03 -4.33 -15.11
CA LEU A 56 2.41 -5.71 -14.85
C LEU A 56 1.19 -6.61 -14.64
N PHE A 57 0.17 -6.14 -13.91
CA PHE A 57 -1.09 -6.86 -13.73
C PHE A 57 -1.83 -7.02 -15.05
N HIS A 58 -1.90 -5.97 -15.86
CA HIS A 58 -2.50 -6.05 -17.18
C HIS A 58 -1.75 -7.05 -18.07
N SER A 59 -0.42 -7.03 -18.06
CA SER A 59 0.40 -8.02 -18.77
C SER A 59 0.17 -9.44 -18.25
N LEU A 60 -0.02 -9.64 -16.95
CA LEU A 60 -0.30 -10.95 -16.37
C LEU A 60 -1.66 -11.49 -16.82
N LEU A 61 -2.68 -10.62 -16.88
CA LEU A 61 -4.01 -10.96 -17.37
C LEU A 61 -3.97 -11.45 -18.82
N HIS A 62 -3.28 -10.72 -19.71
CA HIS A 62 -3.10 -11.11 -21.11
C HIS A 62 -2.38 -12.46 -21.30
N LEU A 63 -1.54 -12.87 -20.34
CA LEU A 63 -0.88 -14.18 -20.40
C LEU A 63 -1.88 -15.30 -20.15
N VAL A 64 -2.77 -15.15 -19.17
CA VAL A 64 -3.73 -16.20 -18.81
C VAL A 64 -4.95 -16.27 -19.70
N GLU A 65 -5.25 -15.21 -20.46
CA GLU A 65 -6.33 -15.20 -21.47
C GLU A 65 -6.04 -16.13 -22.66
N ARG A 66 -4.79 -16.54 -22.86
CA ARG A 66 -4.42 -17.54 -23.87
C ARG A 66 -4.91 -18.91 -23.45
N ASP A 67 -5.34 -19.73 -24.41
CA ASP A 67 -5.84 -21.08 -24.15
C ASP A 67 -4.75 -21.96 -23.52
N ASP A 68 -3.53 -21.89 -24.06
CA ASP A 68 -2.34 -22.59 -23.55
C ASP A 68 -1.29 -21.58 -23.07
N PHE A 69 -1.18 -21.40 -21.75
CA PHE A 69 -0.16 -20.54 -21.14
C PHE A 69 0.84 -21.35 -20.31
N ASP A 70 2.11 -20.93 -20.37
CA ASP A 70 3.19 -21.57 -19.63
C ASP A 70 3.22 -21.13 -18.16
N LEU A 71 3.16 -22.09 -17.24
CA LEU A 71 3.21 -21.86 -15.80
C LEU A 71 4.52 -21.16 -15.38
N MET A 72 5.65 -21.50 -16.01
CA MET A 72 6.94 -20.90 -15.66
C MET A 72 6.96 -19.39 -16.00
N GLN A 73 6.32 -19.02 -17.11
CA GLN A 73 6.15 -17.62 -17.49
C GLN A 73 5.26 -16.86 -16.51
N ILE A 74 4.15 -17.48 -16.06
CA ILE A 74 3.25 -16.91 -15.06
C ILE A 74 3.98 -16.72 -13.72
N GLU A 75 4.66 -17.75 -13.22
CA GLU A 75 5.39 -17.70 -11.96
C GLU A 75 6.43 -16.56 -11.95
N LYS A 76 7.19 -16.42 -13.03
CA LYS A 76 8.16 -15.33 -13.18
C LYS A 76 7.49 -13.96 -13.13
N ARG A 77 6.34 -13.79 -13.78
CA ARG A 77 5.60 -12.53 -13.79
C ARG A 77 5.02 -12.21 -12.41
N VAL A 78 4.43 -13.20 -11.74
CA VAL A 78 3.87 -13.07 -10.39
C VAL A 78 4.97 -12.69 -9.39
N LYS A 79 6.15 -13.31 -9.48
CA LYS A 79 7.30 -12.95 -8.63
C LYS A 79 7.72 -11.49 -8.81
N GLN A 80 7.81 -11.00 -10.05
CA GLN A 80 8.12 -9.60 -10.32
C GLN A 80 7.09 -8.64 -9.73
N ILE A 81 5.80 -8.99 -9.83
CA ILE A 81 4.72 -8.19 -9.23
C ILE A 81 4.85 -8.20 -7.71
N LYS A 82 5.11 -9.35 -7.10
CA LYS A 82 5.28 -9.52 -5.65
C LYS A 82 6.43 -8.69 -5.09
N GLU A 83 7.60 -8.76 -5.73
CA GLU A 83 8.78 -7.98 -5.35
C GLU A 83 8.50 -6.47 -5.44
N LEU A 84 7.90 -6.01 -6.53
CA LEU A 84 7.57 -4.59 -6.70
C LEU A 84 6.50 -4.12 -5.70
N TYR A 85 5.45 -4.92 -5.51
CA TYR A 85 4.34 -4.63 -4.62
C TYR A 85 4.83 -4.40 -3.18
N TYR A 86 5.60 -5.35 -2.65
CA TYR A 86 6.11 -5.25 -1.29
C TYR A 86 7.23 -4.22 -1.18
N GLY A 87 8.09 -4.07 -2.18
CA GLY A 87 9.12 -3.02 -2.17
C GLY A 87 8.53 -1.61 -2.09
N ILE A 88 7.47 -1.32 -2.84
CA ILE A 88 6.75 -0.03 -2.75
C ILE A 88 6.11 0.15 -1.37
N PHE A 89 5.43 -0.90 -0.88
CA PHE A 89 4.76 -0.84 0.41
C PHE A 89 5.74 -0.62 1.58
N GLU A 90 6.85 -1.35 1.59
CA GLU A 90 7.91 -1.25 2.59
C GLU A 90 8.57 0.13 2.56
N GLN A 91 8.82 0.70 1.38
CA GLN A 91 9.37 2.05 1.28
C GLN A 91 8.48 3.08 1.99
N VAL A 92 7.16 2.99 1.80
CA VAL A 92 6.22 3.89 2.49
C VAL A 92 6.17 3.56 3.99
N HIS A 93 6.06 2.29 4.35
CA HIS A 93 5.98 1.87 5.75
C HIS A 93 7.20 2.31 6.56
N ASN A 94 8.41 2.07 6.06
CA ASN A 94 9.65 2.40 6.76
C ASN A 94 9.76 3.90 7.04
N ARG A 95 9.40 4.76 6.07
CA ARG A 95 9.41 6.22 6.26
C ARG A 95 8.50 6.68 7.40
N PHE A 96 7.36 6.03 7.62
CA PHE A 96 6.47 6.37 8.74
C PHE A 96 6.86 5.67 10.04
N ALA A 97 7.40 4.45 9.96
CA ALA A 97 7.91 3.70 11.11
C ALA A 97 9.15 4.37 11.76
N GLU A 98 9.89 5.18 11.01
CA GLU A 98 10.97 6.02 11.55
C GLU A 98 10.49 7.07 12.55
N VAL A 99 9.20 7.47 12.51
CA VAL A 99 8.64 8.56 13.32
C VAL A 99 7.44 8.15 14.17
N ILE A 100 6.83 7.00 13.90
CA ILE A 100 5.73 6.43 14.68
C ILE A 100 6.22 5.12 15.30
N ASP A 101 6.41 5.12 16.62
CA ASP A 101 6.68 3.90 17.39
C ASP A 101 5.56 2.88 17.17
N ASP A 102 5.89 1.59 17.13
CA ASP A 102 4.93 0.48 17.02
C ASP A 102 3.89 0.68 15.90
N LEU A 103 4.33 1.20 14.74
CA LEU A 103 3.44 1.42 13.61
C LEU A 103 2.88 0.11 13.07
N ASP A 104 1.58 -0.10 13.24
CA ASP A 104 0.88 -1.20 12.57
C ASP A 104 0.93 -1.06 11.04
N SER A 105 1.17 -2.18 10.36
CA SER A 105 1.09 -2.25 8.90
C SER A 105 -0.31 -1.86 8.40
N CYS A 106 -0.39 -1.26 7.21
CA CYS A 106 -1.67 -1.07 6.54
C CYS A 106 -2.27 -2.43 6.15
N GLU A 107 -3.17 -2.96 6.97
CA GLU A 107 -3.80 -4.28 6.81
C GLU A 107 -4.42 -4.45 5.41
N VAL A 108 -5.12 -3.43 4.90
CA VAL A 108 -5.74 -3.49 3.57
C VAL A 108 -4.71 -3.81 2.47
N VAL A 109 -3.55 -3.16 2.49
CA VAL A 109 -2.48 -3.43 1.50
C VAL A 109 -1.83 -4.79 1.78
N LYS A 110 -1.53 -5.09 3.05
CA LYS A 110 -0.80 -6.29 3.43
C LYS A 110 -1.60 -7.56 3.20
N GLU A 111 -2.83 -7.62 3.70
CA GLU A 111 -3.72 -8.78 3.60
C GLU A 111 -4.16 -9.03 2.16
N PHE A 112 -4.52 -7.98 1.43
CA PHE A 112 -4.87 -8.11 0.01
C PHE A 112 -3.73 -8.75 -0.78
N GLY A 113 -2.50 -8.21 -0.64
CA GLY A 113 -1.33 -8.79 -1.29
C GLY A 113 -1.08 -10.22 -0.84
N HIS A 114 -1.05 -10.47 0.48
CA HIS A 114 -0.76 -11.78 1.05
C HIS A 114 -1.73 -12.85 0.53
N ASN A 115 -3.03 -12.61 0.65
CA ASN A 115 -4.07 -13.56 0.25
C ASN A 115 -3.99 -13.86 -1.26
N SER A 116 -3.87 -12.81 -2.09
CA SER A 116 -3.83 -12.99 -3.54
C SER A 116 -2.57 -13.71 -4.03
N PHE A 117 -1.39 -13.38 -3.48
CA PHE A 117 -0.16 -14.09 -3.83
C PHE A 117 -0.19 -15.53 -3.33
N GLU A 118 -0.67 -15.80 -2.12
CA GLU A 118 -0.79 -17.17 -1.61
C GLU A 118 -1.73 -18.04 -2.45
N ASN A 119 -2.87 -17.49 -2.88
CA ASN A 119 -3.81 -18.23 -3.70
C ASN A 119 -3.22 -18.59 -5.06
N ILE A 120 -2.52 -17.65 -5.70
CA ILE A 120 -1.80 -17.90 -6.95
C ILE A 120 -0.69 -18.95 -6.73
N ASP A 121 0.10 -18.84 -5.66
CA ASP A 121 1.16 -19.81 -5.33
C ASP A 121 0.57 -21.21 -5.09
N LYS A 122 -0.65 -21.32 -4.52
CA LYS A 122 -1.37 -22.59 -4.38
C LYS A 122 -1.84 -23.12 -5.75
N ALA A 123 -2.36 -22.26 -6.62
CA ALA A 123 -2.82 -22.64 -7.95
C ALA A 123 -1.67 -23.05 -8.90
N ILE A 124 -0.51 -22.41 -8.80
CA ILE A 124 0.70 -22.81 -9.54
C ILE A 124 1.15 -24.20 -9.09
N ARG A 125 1.22 -24.45 -7.77
CA ARG A 125 1.64 -25.75 -7.22
C ARG A 125 0.69 -26.89 -7.57
N SER A 126 -0.59 -26.62 -7.76
CA SER A 126 -1.57 -27.64 -8.15
C SER A 126 -1.54 -27.97 -9.65
N GLY A 127 -0.86 -27.14 -10.48
CA GLY A 127 -0.87 -27.27 -11.94
C GLY A 127 -2.24 -27.04 -12.58
N ASN A 128 -3.22 -26.55 -11.81
CA ASN A 128 -4.58 -26.35 -12.29
C ASN A 128 -4.69 -25.00 -13.02
N HIS A 129 -4.57 -25.03 -14.35
CA HIS A 129 -4.64 -23.85 -15.21
C HIS A 129 -5.96 -23.08 -15.08
N ILE A 130 -7.08 -23.77 -14.87
CA ILE A 130 -8.40 -23.13 -14.71
C ILE A 130 -8.42 -22.34 -13.39
N MET A 131 -7.96 -22.95 -12.30
CA MET A 131 -7.86 -22.29 -11.00
C MET A 131 -6.89 -21.11 -11.06
N LEU A 132 -5.72 -21.28 -11.69
CA LEU A 132 -4.74 -20.21 -11.82
C LEU A 132 -5.28 -19.02 -12.62
N ARG A 133 -5.99 -19.27 -13.72
CA ARG A 133 -6.67 -18.21 -14.48
C ARG A 133 -7.70 -17.48 -13.61
N PHE A 134 -8.50 -18.23 -12.85
CA PHE A 134 -9.49 -17.65 -11.93
C PHE A 134 -8.83 -16.73 -10.88
N GLU A 135 -7.80 -17.21 -10.17
CA GLU A 135 -7.11 -16.43 -9.13
C GLU A 135 -6.44 -15.16 -9.69
N ILE A 136 -5.87 -15.23 -10.90
CA ILE A 136 -5.27 -14.07 -11.56
C ILE A 136 -6.33 -13.03 -11.95
N ILE A 137 -7.48 -13.47 -12.45
CA ILE A 137 -8.61 -12.58 -12.77
C ILE A 137 -9.13 -11.93 -11.49
N ASP A 138 -9.35 -12.70 -10.42
CA ASP A 138 -9.83 -12.17 -9.13
C ASP A 138 -8.84 -11.17 -8.53
N PHE A 139 -7.54 -11.48 -8.56
CA PHE A 139 -6.50 -10.58 -8.08
C PHE A 139 -6.49 -9.26 -8.85
N HIS A 140 -6.52 -9.30 -10.18
CA HIS A 140 -6.58 -8.10 -11.01
C HIS A 140 -7.84 -7.28 -10.74
N GLN A 141 -9.02 -7.91 -10.63
CA GLN A 141 -10.27 -7.22 -10.33
C GLN A 141 -10.26 -6.61 -8.92
N GLY A 142 -9.71 -7.31 -7.92
CA GLY A 142 -9.50 -6.79 -6.58
C GLY A 142 -8.59 -5.57 -6.57
N PHE A 143 -7.48 -5.62 -7.33
CA PHE A 143 -6.52 -4.53 -7.44
C PHE A 143 -7.18 -3.29 -8.08
N CYS A 144 -7.92 -3.48 -9.17
CA CYS A 144 -8.68 -2.41 -9.82
C CYS A 144 -9.71 -1.77 -8.89
N ARG A 145 -10.47 -2.57 -8.12
CA ARG A 145 -11.43 -2.05 -7.13
C ARG A 145 -10.75 -1.17 -6.08
N LEU A 146 -9.59 -1.58 -5.58
CA LEU A 146 -8.83 -0.80 -4.59
C LEU A 146 -8.21 0.46 -5.19
N SER A 147 -7.81 0.43 -6.47
CA SER A 147 -7.33 1.61 -7.20
C SER A 147 -8.41 2.64 -7.53
N GLN A 148 -9.68 2.21 -7.60
CA GLN A 148 -10.82 3.07 -7.90
C GLN A 148 -11.41 3.74 -6.66
N LYS A 149 -11.03 3.30 -5.45
CA LYS A 149 -11.36 3.98 -4.19
C LYS A 149 -10.56 5.29 -4.05
N ARG A 150 -10.76 6.23 -4.97
CA ARG A 150 -10.43 7.64 -4.78
C ARG A 150 -11.45 8.25 -3.82
N ASP A 151 -10.95 8.86 -2.76
CA ASP A 151 -11.60 9.90 -1.94
C ASP A 151 -13.10 10.14 -2.20
N ALA A 152 -13.98 9.22 -1.77
CA ALA A 152 -15.40 9.50 -1.59
C ALA A 152 -15.68 10.50 -0.44
N ARG A 153 -14.64 11.22 0.03
CA ARG A 153 -14.70 12.23 1.10
C ARG A 153 -14.37 13.65 0.63
N ASN A 154 -14.07 13.85 -0.65
CA ASN A 154 -13.97 15.20 -1.21
C ASN A 154 -15.33 15.58 -1.82
N ILE A 155 -16.20 16.15 -0.97
CA ILE A 155 -17.27 17.14 -1.21
C ILE A 155 -18.30 16.94 -0.08
N VAL A 156 -18.01 17.52 1.09
CA VAL A 156 -19.04 18.19 1.88
C VAL A 156 -18.48 19.59 2.10
N ALA A 157 -19.00 20.54 1.33
CA ALA A 157 -18.75 21.95 1.57
C ALA A 157 -19.35 22.31 2.94
N VAL A 158 -18.58 23.03 3.75
CA VAL A 158 -19.08 23.86 4.84
C VAL A 158 -19.02 25.30 4.37
#